data_AF-A0A1B2HQ05-F1
#
_entry.id   AF-A0A1B2HQ05-F1
#
_cell.length_a   1.000
_cell.length_b   1.000
_cell.length_c   1.000
_cell.angle_alpha   90.00
_cell.angle_beta   90.00
_cell.angle_gamma   90.00
#
_symmetry.space_group_name_H-M   'P 1'
#
loop_
_entity.id
_entity.type
_entity.pdbx_description
1 polymer ?
#
loop_
_entity_poly.entity_id
_entity_poly.type
_entity_poly.pdbx_seq_one_letter_code
_entity_poly.pdbx_strand_id
1 'polypeptide(L)'
;MTTTTSPDRSDPFVVPNSQHHVGLSIRGQLTVLFSDGETLDCADVKGLSAVRSSQEVTTLPDGRPRIAVTRLMTHFHSNETGLLIQQNPARPNLGILTGLRAGGVEALLPADVVFEQYLVISLRGSLYLNLDPLVMEAKGITTFPPVGTTFLSRTPTTFYDVAELDGGLYATSAGSAKPRLALASTSVCGSHVTHEIDLSSDD
;
A
#
# COMPACT_ATOMS: atom_id res chain seq x y z
N MET A 1 -20.60 -37.87 5.51
CA MET A 1 -20.60 -36.56 6.20
C MET A 1 -19.37 -35.81 5.72
N THR A 2 -19.54 -34.92 4.76
CA THR A 2 -18.50 -34.00 4.31
C THR A 2 -18.42 -32.87 5.32
N THR A 3 -17.42 -32.90 6.18
CA THR A 3 -17.04 -31.75 7.01
C THR A 3 -16.54 -30.66 6.08
N THR A 4 -17.41 -29.69 5.78
CA THR A 4 -17.00 -28.37 5.30
C THR A 4 -16.28 -27.68 6.45
N THR A 5 -14.99 -27.96 6.60
CA THR A 5 -14.08 -27.03 7.25
C THR A 5 -14.15 -25.74 6.43
N SER A 6 -14.61 -24.65 7.05
CA SER A 6 -14.46 -23.32 6.43
C SER A 6 -12.99 -23.18 6.05
N PRO A 7 -12.65 -22.78 4.81
CA PRO A 7 -11.26 -22.59 4.44
C PRO A 7 -10.61 -21.69 5.47
N ASP A 8 -9.46 -22.12 5.98
CA ASP A 8 -8.70 -21.33 6.92
C ASP A 8 -8.41 -19.98 6.26
N ARG A 9 -8.89 -18.88 6.85
CA ARG A 9 -8.75 -17.55 6.25
C ARG A 9 -7.31 -17.03 6.37
N SER A 10 -6.47 -17.73 7.15
CA SER A 10 -5.01 -17.61 7.13
C SER A 10 -4.32 -18.46 6.07
N ASP A 11 -5.03 -19.25 5.25
CA ASP A 11 -4.42 -19.95 4.11
C ASP A 11 -3.96 -18.90 3.06
N PRO A 12 -2.63 -18.76 2.81
CA PRO A 12 -2.10 -17.76 1.88
C PRO A 12 -2.50 -18.02 0.41
N PHE A 13 -3.19 -19.13 0.13
CA PHE A 13 -3.76 -19.46 -1.18
C PHE A 13 -5.22 -19.04 -1.33
N VAL A 14 -5.94 -18.71 -0.24
CA VAL A 14 -7.33 -18.25 -0.29
C VAL A 14 -7.36 -16.74 -0.49
N VAL A 15 -7.26 -16.32 -1.74
CA VAL A 15 -7.23 -14.89 -2.11
C VAL A 15 -8.61 -14.25 -2.01
N PRO A 16 -9.73 -14.81 -2.52
CA PRO A 16 -11.01 -14.10 -2.50
C PRO A 16 -11.65 -14.03 -1.10
N ASN A 17 -12.26 -12.87 -0.78
CA ASN A 17 -12.94 -12.62 0.48
C ASN A 17 -12.07 -12.88 1.73
N SER A 18 -10.81 -12.48 1.66
CA SER A 18 -9.82 -12.63 2.72
C SER A 18 -9.36 -11.27 3.25
N GLN A 19 -8.87 -11.27 4.49
CA GLN A 19 -8.25 -10.11 5.11
C GLN A 19 -6.94 -10.54 5.75
N HIS A 20 -5.87 -9.82 5.44
CA HIS A 20 -4.53 -10.15 5.90
C HIS A 20 -3.85 -8.92 6.49
N HIS A 21 -3.03 -9.15 7.51
CA HIS A 21 -2.16 -8.15 8.12
C HIS A 21 -0.72 -8.54 7.86
N VAL A 22 0.11 -7.57 7.51
CA VAL A 22 1.51 -7.81 7.21
C VAL A 22 2.42 -6.74 7.79
N GLY A 23 3.55 -7.19 8.33
CA GLY A 23 4.64 -6.31 8.71
C GLY A 23 5.34 -5.79 7.46
N LEU A 24 5.57 -4.49 7.39
CA LEU A 24 6.29 -3.84 6.30
C LEU A 24 7.59 -3.22 6.80
N SER A 25 8.62 -3.21 5.96
CA SER A 25 9.79 -2.37 6.14
C SER A 25 10.03 -1.57 4.87
N ILE A 26 10.17 -0.25 4.98
CA ILE A 26 10.75 0.54 3.90
C ILE A 26 12.26 0.31 4.00
N ARG A 27 12.84 -0.20 2.92
CA ARG A 27 14.29 -0.36 2.82
C ARG A 27 14.79 0.62 1.78
N GLY A 28 15.85 1.37 2.10
CA GLY A 28 16.54 2.27 1.19
C GLY A 28 16.45 3.75 1.55
N GLN A 29 16.77 4.63 0.60
CA GLN A 29 16.76 6.08 0.79
C GLN A 29 15.43 6.71 0.37
N LEU A 30 14.76 7.41 1.28
CA LEU A 30 13.50 8.13 1.03
C LEU A 30 13.84 9.58 0.74
N THR A 31 13.99 9.92 -0.52
CA THR A 31 14.31 11.30 -0.90
C THR A 31 13.12 12.21 -0.65
N VAL A 32 12.96 12.67 0.59
CA VAL A 32 12.01 13.70 0.99
C VAL A 32 12.57 15.01 0.49
N LEU A 33 12.27 15.35 -0.76
CA LEU A 33 12.65 16.64 -1.34
C LEU A 33 11.82 17.73 -0.67
N PHE A 34 12.29 18.19 0.49
CA PHE A 34 11.86 19.46 1.04
C PHE A 34 12.16 20.56 0.02
N SER A 35 11.40 21.66 0.04
CA SER A 35 11.70 22.82 -0.81
C SER A 35 13.10 23.43 -0.55
N ASP A 36 13.79 23.02 0.52
CA ASP A 36 15.17 23.40 0.86
C ASP A 36 16.25 22.41 0.36
N GLY A 37 15.86 21.26 -0.22
CA GLY A 37 16.77 20.28 -0.82
C GLY A 37 17.33 19.21 0.13
N GLU A 38 16.85 19.10 1.37
CA GLU A 38 17.23 18.01 2.26
C GLU A 38 16.74 16.63 1.74
N THR A 39 17.37 15.55 2.22
CA THR A 39 16.97 14.15 1.92
C THR A 39 16.98 13.34 3.20
N LEU A 40 16.09 12.33 3.32
CA LEU A 40 15.96 11.51 4.52
C LEU A 40 16.33 10.06 4.19
N ASP A 41 17.30 9.49 4.88
CA ASP A 41 17.58 8.07 4.71
C ASP A 41 16.52 7.24 5.46
N CYS A 42 15.94 6.25 4.79
CA CYS A 42 14.88 5.39 5.35
C CYS A 42 15.44 4.05 5.79
N ALA A 43 16.59 4.08 6.48
CA ALA A 43 17.13 2.90 7.13
C ALA A 43 16.10 2.34 8.12
N ASP A 44 15.53 1.19 7.77
CA ASP A 44 14.61 0.37 8.57
C ASP A 44 13.39 1.11 9.15
N VAL A 45 12.68 1.91 8.34
CA VAL A 45 11.34 2.38 8.74
C VAL A 45 10.39 1.19 8.73
N LYS A 46 9.92 0.79 9.91
CA LYS A 46 9.03 -0.36 10.09
C LYS A 46 7.58 0.07 10.17
N GLY A 47 6.70 -0.85 9.80
CA GLY A 47 5.29 -0.56 9.72
C GLY A 47 4.41 -1.79 9.66
N LEU A 48 3.12 -1.52 9.57
CA LEU A 48 2.04 -2.47 9.46
C LEU A 48 1.14 -2.07 8.29
N SER A 49 0.66 -3.06 7.55
CA SER A 49 -0.38 -2.88 6.55
C SER A 49 -1.45 -3.94 6.70
N ALA A 50 -2.68 -3.57 6.40
CA ALA A 50 -3.81 -4.48 6.36
C ALA A 50 -4.49 -4.39 5.01
N VAL A 51 -4.84 -5.54 4.43
CA VAL A 51 -5.38 -5.65 3.08
C VAL A 51 -6.55 -6.60 3.08
N ARG A 52 -7.64 -6.22 2.41
CA ARG A 52 -8.82 -7.05 2.21
C ARG A 52 -9.08 -7.22 0.72
N SER A 53 -9.33 -8.44 0.28
CA SER A 53 -9.74 -8.74 -1.08
C SER A 53 -11.26 -8.76 -1.21
N SER A 54 -11.76 -8.45 -2.40
CA SER A 54 -13.18 -8.62 -2.73
C SER A 54 -13.56 -10.11 -2.74
N GLN A 55 -14.85 -10.40 -2.61
CA GLN A 55 -15.38 -11.73 -2.93
C GLN A 55 -15.56 -11.91 -4.45
N GLU A 56 -15.84 -10.83 -5.16
CA GLU A 56 -16.14 -10.86 -6.60
C GLU A 56 -14.86 -10.96 -7.43
N VAL A 57 -14.79 -11.97 -8.28
CA VAL A 57 -13.71 -12.16 -9.26
C VAL A 57 -14.23 -11.82 -10.64
N THR A 58 -13.56 -10.86 -11.27
CA THR A 58 -13.83 -10.40 -12.64
C THR A 58 -12.81 -11.02 -13.59
N THR A 59 -13.13 -11.11 -14.88
CA THR A 59 -12.21 -11.63 -15.91
C THR A 59 -11.93 -10.53 -16.92
N LEU A 60 -10.65 -10.30 -17.22
CA LEU A 60 -10.22 -9.36 -18.26
C LEU A 60 -10.55 -9.92 -19.66
N PRO A 61 -10.56 -9.06 -20.72
CA PRO A 61 -10.82 -9.52 -22.09
C PRO A 61 -9.85 -10.60 -22.60
N ASP A 62 -8.63 -10.66 -22.04
CA ASP A 62 -7.62 -11.68 -22.34
C ASP A 62 -7.76 -12.97 -21.52
N GLY A 63 -8.85 -13.10 -20.76
CA GLY A 63 -9.19 -14.29 -19.97
C GLY A 63 -8.53 -14.35 -18.58
N ARG A 64 -7.73 -13.36 -18.19
CA ARG A 64 -7.06 -13.35 -16.87
C ARG A 64 -8.02 -12.96 -15.74
N PRO A 65 -8.00 -13.68 -14.60
CA PRO A 65 -8.82 -13.33 -13.45
C PRO A 65 -8.27 -12.10 -12.74
N ARG A 66 -9.16 -11.27 -12.20
CA ARG A 66 -8.86 -10.01 -11.53
C ARG A 66 -9.78 -9.82 -10.34
N ILE A 67 -9.22 -9.38 -9.22
CA ILE A 67 -9.96 -9.07 -8.00
C ILE A 67 -9.59 -7.68 -7.48
N ALA A 68 -10.62 -6.96 -7.00
CA ALA A 68 -10.40 -5.71 -6.31
C ALA A 68 -9.84 -5.97 -4.90
N VAL A 69 -8.95 -5.10 -4.47
CA VAL A 69 -8.29 -5.17 -3.18
C VAL A 69 -8.41 -3.81 -2.51
N THR A 70 -8.71 -3.78 -1.22
CA THR A 70 -8.76 -2.55 -0.42
C THR A 70 -7.65 -2.60 0.60
N ARG A 71 -6.84 -1.54 0.66
CA ARG A 71 -5.91 -1.36 1.76
C ARG A 71 -6.65 -0.70 2.92
N LEU A 72 -6.74 -1.44 4.02
CA LEU A 72 -7.45 -1.04 5.23
C LEU A 72 -6.56 -0.17 6.13
N MET A 73 -5.25 -0.36 6.06
CA MET A 73 -4.27 0.36 6.86
C MET A 73 -2.92 0.39 6.15
N THR A 74 -2.25 1.53 6.25
CA THR A 74 -0.81 1.70 6.08
C THR A 74 -0.33 2.51 7.28
N HIS A 75 0.67 2.03 8.02
CA HIS A 75 1.29 2.75 9.11
C HIS A 75 2.79 2.46 9.12
N PHE A 76 3.63 3.47 8.98
CA PHE A 76 5.08 3.38 9.11
C PHE A 76 5.58 4.43 10.09
N HIS A 77 6.57 4.07 10.89
CA HIS A 77 7.11 4.97 11.89
C HIS A 77 8.63 4.80 12.04
N SER A 78 9.33 5.92 12.19
CA SER A 78 10.74 5.97 12.59
C SER A 78 10.93 6.97 13.74
N ASN A 79 11.38 6.45 14.89
CA ASN A 79 11.75 7.28 16.04
C ASN A 79 12.97 8.16 15.75
N GLU A 80 13.91 7.68 14.93
CA GLU A 80 15.15 8.37 14.64
C GLU A 80 14.91 9.67 13.85
N THR A 81 14.00 9.61 12.89
CA THR A 81 13.70 10.75 12.01
C THR A 81 12.45 11.51 12.40
N GLY A 82 11.69 11.03 13.40
CA GLY A 82 10.39 11.56 13.77
C GLY A 82 9.35 11.45 12.65
N LEU A 83 9.56 10.50 11.73
CA LEU A 83 8.70 10.27 10.57
C LEU A 83 7.54 9.34 10.93
N LEU A 84 6.34 9.75 10.58
CA LEU A 84 5.14 8.92 10.64
C LEU A 84 4.42 8.99 9.29
N ILE A 85 4.19 7.85 8.64
CA ILE A 85 3.42 7.74 7.41
C ILE A 85 2.18 6.93 7.70
N GLN A 86 1.01 7.47 7.41
CA GLN A 86 -0.27 6.82 7.63
C GLN A 86 -1.11 6.85 6.36
N GLN A 87 -2.04 5.92 6.26
CA GLN A 87 -3.13 6.03 5.30
C GLN A 87 -3.94 7.30 5.57
N ASN A 88 -4.26 8.07 4.53
CA ASN A 88 -5.22 9.17 4.64
C ASN A 88 -6.63 8.59 4.86
N PRO A 89 -7.27 8.81 6.03
CA PRO A 89 -8.58 8.24 6.32
C PRO A 89 -9.70 8.85 5.48
N ALA A 90 -9.48 10.03 4.88
CA ALA A 90 -10.46 10.70 4.05
C ALA A 90 -10.59 10.09 2.64
N ARG A 91 -9.70 9.17 2.26
CA ARG A 91 -9.64 8.63 0.89
C ARG A 91 -9.50 7.10 0.87
N PRO A 92 -10.25 6.43 -0.03
CA PRO A 92 -10.09 5.01 -0.20
C PRO A 92 -8.71 4.70 -0.79
N ASN A 93 -8.05 3.68 -0.25
CA ASN A 93 -6.81 3.14 -0.78
C ASN A 93 -7.14 1.83 -1.47
N LEU A 94 -7.08 1.84 -2.79
CA LEU A 94 -7.59 0.76 -3.64
C LEU A 94 -6.45 0.07 -4.36
N GLY A 95 -6.66 -1.18 -4.68
CA GLY A 95 -5.72 -1.98 -5.41
C GLY A 95 -6.41 -3.03 -6.25
N ILE A 96 -5.61 -3.66 -7.08
CA ILE A 96 -6.05 -4.66 -8.03
C ILE A 96 -5.00 -5.77 -8.03
N LEU A 97 -5.47 -7.01 -7.85
CA LEU A 97 -4.68 -8.20 -8.09
C LEU A 97 -5.15 -8.82 -9.40
N THR A 98 -4.21 -9.02 -10.33
CA THR A 98 -4.47 -9.59 -11.67
C THR A 98 -3.63 -10.84 -11.86
N GLY A 99 -4.28 -11.98 -12.06
CA GLY A 99 -3.61 -13.23 -12.36
C GLY A 99 -2.78 -13.12 -13.64
N LEU A 100 -1.68 -13.85 -13.71
CA LEU A 100 -0.77 -13.82 -14.86
C LEU A 100 -1.22 -14.71 -16.02
N ARG A 101 -2.21 -15.58 -15.81
CA ARG A 101 -2.67 -16.57 -16.80
C ARG A 101 -4.17 -16.55 -16.92
N ALA A 102 -4.67 -16.95 -18.09
CA ALA A 102 -6.10 -17.12 -18.29
C ALA A 102 -6.64 -18.25 -17.42
N GLY A 103 -7.86 -18.10 -16.89
CA GLY A 103 -8.51 -19.08 -16.02
C GLY A 103 -9.53 -18.46 -15.08
N GLY A 104 -10.02 -19.27 -14.13
CA GLY A 104 -10.91 -18.84 -13.05
C GLY A 104 -10.15 -18.37 -11.80
N VAL A 105 -10.80 -18.49 -10.64
CA VAL A 105 -10.22 -18.15 -9.33
C VAL A 105 -8.89 -18.87 -9.07
N GLU A 106 -8.77 -20.10 -9.52
CA GLU A 106 -7.56 -20.93 -9.39
C GLU A 106 -6.34 -20.36 -10.13
N ALA A 107 -6.56 -19.47 -11.11
CA ALA A 107 -5.51 -18.78 -11.85
C ALA A 107 -5.21 -17.37 -11.32
N LEU A 108 -5.76 -16.99 -10.16
CA LEU A 108 -5.46 -15.69 -9.52
C LEU A 108 -4.00 -15.57 -9.12
N LEU A 109 -3.34 -16.65 -8.70
CA LEU A 109 -1.91 -16.66 -8.42
C LEU A 109 -1.18 -17.56 -9.43
N PRO A 110 0.03 -17.19 -9.87
CA PRO A 110 0.74 -15.95 -9.58
C PRO A 110 0.08 -14.71 -10.21
N ALA A 111 0.28 -13.53 -9.59
CA ALA A 111 -0.36 -12.28 -9.99
C ALA A 111 0.58 -11.07 -10.02
N ASP A 112 0.15 -10.05 -10.74
CA ASP A 112 0.59 -8.67 -10.52
C ASP A 112 -0.38 -7.96 -9.55
N VAL A 113 0.16 -7.16 -8.64
CA VAL A 113 -0.62 -6.33 -7.74
C VAL A 113 -0.24 -4.86 -7.88
N VAL A 114 -1.24 -4.00 -7.97
CA VAL A 114 -1.09 -2.54 -7.99
C VAL A 114 -1.95 -1.95 -6.88
N PHE A 115 -1.42 -0.98 -6.14
CA PHE A 115 -2.12 -0.20 -5.14
C PHE A 115 -1.99 1.30 -5.44
N GLU A 116 -3.09 2.01 -5.33
CA GLU A 116 -3.17 3.46 -5.30
C GLU A 116 -3.36 3.89 -3.86
N GLN A 117 -2.38 4.64 -3.33
CA GLN A 117 -2.36 5.03 -1.93
C GLN A 117 -2.43 6.54 -1.74
N TYR A 118 -3.31 6.96 -0.84
CA TYR A 118 -3.34 8.31 -0.30
C TYR A 118 -2.82 8.25 1.12
N LEU A 119 -1.75 9.00 1.37
CA LEU A 119 -0.98 8.97 2.60
C LEU A 119 -1.00 10.34 3.26
N VAL A 120 -0.88 10.34 4.57
CA VAL A 120 -0.53 11.49 5.39
C VAL A 120 0.85 11.24 5.98
N ILE A 121 1.75 12.18 5.80
CA ILE A 121 3.09 12.16 6.38
C ILE A 121 3.14 13.21 7.48
N SER A 122 3.44 12.79 8.70
CA SER A 122 3.81 13.69 9.79
C SER A 122 5.32 13.74 9.89
N LEU A 123 5.89 14.94 9.79
CA LEU A 123 7.32 15.15 9.84
C LEU A 123 7.61 16.55 10.37
N ARG A 124 8.47 16.66 11.39
CA ARG A 124 8.91 17.94 11.99
C ARG A 124 7.76 18.88 12.43
N GLY A 125 6.65 18.31 12.89
CA GLY A 125 5.48 19.07 13.36
C GLY A 125 4.53 19.55 12.25
N SER A 126 4.84 19.27 10.98
CA SER A 126 3.94 19.50 9.85
C SER A 126 3.27 18.22 9.40
N LEU A 127 2.08 18.37 8.82
CA LEU A 127 1.33 17.31 8.16
C LEU A 127 1.35 17.56 6.66
N TYR A 128 1.63 16.51 5.91
CA TYR A 128 1.67 16.55 4.46
C TYR A 128 0.78 15.47 3.88
N LEU A 129 0.09 15.74 2.77
CA LEU A 129 -0.69 14.73 2.05
C LEU A 129 -0.45 14.79 0.56
N ASN A 130 -0.58 13.65 -0.11
CA ASN A 130 -0.58 13.59 -1.57
C ASN A 130 -2.01 13.72 -2.11
N LEU A 131 -2.16 14.53 -3.18
CA LEU A 131 -3.43 14.76 -3.85
C LEU A 131 -3.68 13.77 -4.98
N ASP A 132 -2.60 13.37 -5.67
CA ASP A 132 -2.54 12.26 -6.62
C ASP A 132 -2.05 11.01 -5.92
N PRO A 133 -2.56 9.81 -6.25
CA PRO A 133 -2.22 8.60 -5.52
C PRO A 133 -0.75 8.20 -5.72
N LEU A 134 -0.13 7.70 -4.65
CA LEU A 134 1.10 6.92 -4.74
C LEU A 134 0.77 5.56 -5.35
N VAL A 135 1.22 5.32 -6.58
CA VAL A 135 0.97 4.07 -7.29
C VAL A 135 2.11 3.09 -7.06
N MET A 136 1.87 2.11 -6.20
CA MET A 136 2.81 1.05 -5.85
C MET A 136 2.47 -0.24 -6.59
N GLU A 137 3.47 -0.95 -7.12
CA GLU A 137 3.26 -2.24 -7.76
C GLU A 137 4.25 -3.31 -7.31
N ALA A 138 3.78 -4.55 -7.38
CA ALA A 138 4.58 -5.75 -7.28
C ALA A 138 4.20 -6.70 -8.42
N LYS A 139 5.19 -7.39 -8.99
CA LYS A 139 5.04 -8.25 -10.15
C LYS A 139 5.25 -9.70 -9.80
N GLY A 140 4.42 -10.59 -10.35
CA GLY A 140 4.56 -12.04 -10.20
C GLY A 140 4.57 -12.56 -8.77
N ILE A 141 3.74 -11.99 -7.88
CA ILE A 141 3.55 -12.52 -6.54
C ILE A 141 2.96 -13.93 -6.60
N THR A 142 3.41 -14.83 -5.73
CA THR A 142 2.99 -16.24 -5.70
C THR A 142 2.13 -16.59 -4.50
N THR A 143 2.05 -15.70 -3.51
CA THR A 143 1.27 -15.85 -2.28
C THR A 143 0.48 -14.56 -1.99
N PHE A 144 -0.61 -14.67 -1.24
CA PHE A 144 -1.34 -13.51 -0.74
C PHE A 144 -1.65 -13.70 0.76
N PRO A 145 -1.17 -12.81 1.65
CA PRO A 145 -0.52 -11.55 1.35
C PRO A 145 0.90 -11.78 0.78
N PRO A 146 1.45 -10.83 0.01
CA PRO A 146 2.68 -11.02 -0.74
C PRO A 146 3.94 -10.91 0.14
N VAL A 147 4.09 -11.77 1.14
CA VAL A 147 5.27 -11.82 2.02
C VAL A 147 6.55 -12.09 1.21
N GLY A 148 7.65 -11.43 1.59
CA GLY A 148 8.92 -11.49 0.86
C GLY A 148 8.93 -10.67 -0.43
N THR A 149 7.83 -10.02 -0.79
CA THR A 149 7.72 -9.21 -2.00
C THR A 149 8.08 -7.76 -1.72
N THR A 150 8.72 -7.11 -2.69
CA THR A 150 8.99 -5.67 -2.68
C THR A 150 8.00 -4.95 -3.59
N PHE A 151 7.35 -3.92 -3.06
CA PHE A 151 6.55 -2.97 -3.82
C PHE A 151 7.38 -1.74 -4.18
N LEU A 152 7.27 -1.32 -5.44
CA LEU A 152 7.95 -0.15 -5.98
C LEU A 152 6.94 0.88 -6.47
N SER A 153 7.24 2.17 -6.30
CA SER A 153 6.41 3.22 -6.92
C SER A 153 6.73 3.33 -8.40
N ARG A 154 5.67 3.51 -9.22
CA ARG A 154 5.81 3.79 -10.65
C ARG A 154 6.42 5.17 -10.93
N THR A 155 6.06 6.16 -10.13
CA THR A 155 6.48 7.55 -10.29
C THR A 155 6.71 8.22 -8.94
N PRO A 156 7.51 9.29 -8.86
CA PRO A 156 7.52 10.14 -7.69
C PRO A 156 6.11 10.70 -7.40
N THR A 157 5.71 10.74 -6.14
CA THR A 157 4.45 11.34 -5.68
C THR A 157 4.76 12.57 -4.85
N THR A 158 4.14 13.69 -5.17
CA THR A 158 4.30 14.95 -4.43
C THR A 158 3.30 15.05 -3.28
N PHE A 159 3.72 15.75 -2.23
CA PHE A 159 2.91 16.04 -1.06
C PHE A 159 2.88 17.54 -0.79
N TYR A 160 1.78 17.99 -0.23
CA TYR A 160 1.47 19.38 0.06
C TYR A 160 1.26 19.53 1.56
N ASP A 161 1.68 20.65 2.13
CA ASP A 161 1.39 20.95 3.54
C ASP A 161 -0.12 21.12 3.71
N VAL A 162 -0.69 20.37 4.65
CA VAL A 162 -2.13 20.37 4.93
C VAL A 162 -2.61 21.77 5.34
N ALA A 163 -1.78 22.57 6.00
CA ALA A 163 -2.12 23.93 6.40
C ALA A 163 -2.25 24.90 5.21
N GLU A 164 -1.68 24.56 4.04
CA GLU A 164 -1.73 25.37 2.82
C GLU A 164 -2.87 24.96 1.88
N LEU A 165 -3.57 23.88 2.17
CA LEU A 165 -4.63 23.33 1.33
C LEU A 165 -6.02 23.79 1.78
N ASP A 166 -6.79 24.34 0.85
CA ASP A 166 -8.22 24.57 1.04
C ASP A 166 -8.94 23.22 1.28
N GLY A 167 -9.53 23.05 2.46
CA GLY A 167 -10.17 21.80 2.89
C GLY A 167 -9.27 20.85 3.68
N GLY A 168 -8.01 21.22 3.95
CA GLY A 168 -7.10 20.49 4.82
C GLY A 168 -6.94 19.02 4.41
N LEU A 169 -7.17 18.08 5.35
CA LEU A 169 -7.03 16.63 5.11
C LEU A 169 -7.95 16.08 4.01
N TYR A 170 -9.03 16.79 3.70
CA TYR A 170 -10.04 16.41 2.70
C TYR A 170 -9.82 17.09 1.35
N ALA A 171 -8.78 17.90 1.19
CA ALA A 171 -8.50 18.62 -0.04
C ALA A 171 -8.37 17.67 -1.24
N THR A 172 -8.94 18.08 -2.38
CA THR A 172 -8.88 17.34 -3.65
C THR A 172 -8.12 18.04 -4.75
N SER A 173 -7.73 19.29 -4.54
CA SER A 173 -6.90 20.07 -5.45
C SER A 173 -5.89 20.90 -4.66
N ALA A 174 -4.81 21.29 -5.32
CA ALA A 174 -3.74 22.06 -4.68
C ALA A 174 -4.08 23.56 -4.55
N GLY A 175 -4.98 24.07 -5.40
CA GLY A 175 -5.19 25.52 -5.51
C GLY A 175 -3.88 26.25 -5.80
N SER A 176 -3.47 27.12 -4.89
CA SER A 176 -2.19 27.86 -4.94
C SER A 176 -1.06 27.22 -4.14
N ALA A 177 -1.33 26.13 -3.41
CA ALA A 177 -0.35 25.42 -2.59
C ALA A 177 0.77 24.84 -3.47
N LYS A 178 2.00 24.87 -2.95
CA LYS A 178 3.16 24.31 -3.63
C LYS A 178 3.51 22.94 -3.05
N PRO A 179 3.98 21.99 -3.87
CA PRO A 179 4.57 20.76 -3.36
C PRO A 179 5.67 21.07 -2.33
N ARG A 180 5.62 20.39 -1.19
CA ARG A 180 6.58 20.53 -0.09
C ARG A 180 7.44 19.30 0.11
N LEU A 181 6.95 18.13 -0.28
CA LEU A 181 7.72 16.88 -0.28
C LEU A 181 7.50 16.14 -1.60
N ALA A 182 8.45 15.29 -1.95
CA ALA A 182 8.25 14.26 -2.96
C ALA A 182 8.68 12.91 -2.38
N LEU A 183 8.00 11.85 -2.80
CA LEU A 183 8.31 10.48 -2.46
C LEU A 183 8.55 9.71 -3.75
N ALA A 184 9.80 9.35 -4.02
CA ALA A 184 10.17 8.48 -5.13
C ALA A 184 10.63 7.12 -4.60
N SER A 185 10.05 6.04 -5.12
CA SER A 185 10.39 4.64 -4.78
C SER A 185 10.97 3.90 -6.00
N THR A 186 11.64 4.65 -6.88
CA THR A 186 12.09 4.15 -8.20
C THR A 186 13.46 3.46 -8.22
N SER A 187 14.25 3.48 -7.13
CA SER A 187 15.56 2.80 -7.16
C SER A 187 16.14 2.35 -5.81
N VAL A 188 15.68 2.86 -4.67
CA VAL A 188 16.25 2.48 -3.38
C VAL A 188 15.18 2.20 -2.33
N CYS A 189 14.11 3.02 -2.24
CA CYS A 189 13.06 2.89 -1.23
C CYS A 189 11.88 1.98 -1.63
N GLY A 190 12.02 0.66 -1.50
CA GLY A 190 10.91 -0.29 -1.67
C GLY A 190 10.19 -0.57 -0.36
N SER A 191 8.86 -0.77 -0.40
CA SER A 191 8.15 -1.39 0.73
C SER A 191 8.31 -2.90 0.63
N HIS A 192 9.10 -3.47 1.53
CA HIS A 192 9.30 -4.91 1.62
C HIS A 192 8.33 -5.50 2.64
N VAL A 193 7.56 -6.50 2.21
CA VAL A 193 6.64 -7.23 3.08
C VAL A 193 7.44 -8.29 3.84
N THR A 194 7.49 -8.18 5.15
CA THR A 194 8.45 -8.93 5.98
C THR A 194 7.87 -10.22 6.56
N HIS A 195 6.62 -10.21 7.03
CA HIS A 195 5.95 -11.36 7.64
C HIS A 195 4.44 -11.12 7.70
N GLU A 196 3.67 -12.19 7.83
CA GLU A 196 2.27 -12.13 8.22
C GLU A 196 2.15 -11.77 9.69
N ILE A 197 1.07 -11.07 10.03
CA ILE A 197 0.75 -10.73 11.41
C ILE A 197 -0.59 -11.39 11.72
N ASP A 198 -0.51 -12.43 12.55
CA ASP A 198 -1.68 -13.02 13.16
C ASP A 198 -2.24 -12.03 14.18
N LEU A 199 -3.21 -11.24 13.75
CA LEU A 199 -4.11 -10.62 14.70
C LEU A 199 -5.10 -11.70 15.09
N SER A 200 -5.06 -12.15 16.34
CA SER A 200 -6.07 -13.02 16.91
C SER A 200 -7.43 -12.43 16.57
N SER A 201 -8.20 -13.12 15.72
CA SER A 201 -9.62 -12.85 15.56
C SER A 201 -10.35 -13.41 16.78
N ASP A 202 -10.03 -12.88 17.96
CA ASP A 202 -10.74 -13.19 19.18
C ASP A 202 -11.88 -12.17 19.32
N ASP A 203 -13.08 -12.73 19.07
CA ASP A 203 -14.47 -12.28 19.34
C ASP A 203 -15.06 -11.09 18.57
#